data_AF-A0A8W8MEA5-F1
#
_entry.id   AF-A0A8W8MEA5-F1
#
_cell.length_a   1.000
_cell.length_b   1.000
_cell.length_c   1.000
_cell.angle_alpha   90.00
_cell.angle_beta   90.00
_cell.angle_gamma   90.00
#
_symmetry.space_group_name_H-M   'P 1'
#
loop_
_entity.id
_entity.type
_entity.pdbx_description
1 polymer ?
#
loop_
_entity_poly.entity_id
_entity_poly.type
_entity_poly.pdbx_seq_one_letter_code
_entity_poly.pdbx_strand_id
1 'polypeptide(L)'
;MIGRDKFGQTPYNFAKDKESRNEFRKFMGQYPDRYDYKTAQIPSALTNDMELERKQKAAEKKKQQKKAKQERLKERREGDAVKEAEEKEKKRFLALSDRENRALAAEKRLLKNLEETGQNTPVMSRCFQCGSDMTGKVPFEYSDFKFCSPKCLKQHRMVKT
;
A
#
# COMPACT_ATOMS: atom_id res chain seq x y z
N MET A 1 27.02 -34.12 56.20
CA MET A 1 28.12 -33.33 55.60
C MET A 1 27.89 -33.22 54.11
N ILE A 2 28.05 -32.03 53.52
CA ILE A 2 28.06 -31.87 52.06
C ILE A 2 29.41 -32.36 51.55
N GLY A 3 29.40 -33.39 50.70
CA GLY A 3 30.62 -33.96 50.12
C GLY A 3 31.31 -32.95 49.22
N ARG A 4 32.61 -32.75 49.43
CA ARG A 4 33.49 -31.94 48.58
C ARG A 4 34.54 -32.86 47.95
N ASP A 5 34.93 -32.56 46.72
CA ASP A 5 36.03 -33.28 46.06
C ASP A 5 37.40 -32.83 46.62
N LYS A 6 38.49 -33.48 46.19
CA LYS A 6 39.89 -33.18 46.50
C LYS A 6 40.29 -31.71 46.23
N PHE A 7 39.56 -31.03 45.35
CA PHE A 7 39.73 -29.62 45.01
C PHE A 7 38.77 -28.67 45.76
N GLY A 8 38.02 -29.17 46.74
CA GLY A 8 37.07 -28.39 47.53
C GLY A 8 35.78 -28.02 46.77
N GLN A 9 35.56 -28.56 45.58
CA GLN A 9 34.37 -28.26 44.77
C GLN A 9 33.13 -28.97 45.31
N THR A 10 31.99 -28.26 45.31
CA THR A 10 30.67 -28.84 45.60
C THR A 10 30.10 -29.50 44.35
N PRO A 11 29.14 -30.45 44.49
CA PRO A 11 28.44 -31.04 43.34
C PRO A 11 27.85 -30.00 42.38
N TYR A 12 27.39 -28.86 42.90
CA TYR A 12 26.89 -27.73 42.11
C TYR A 12 27.98 -27.08 41.23
N ASN A 13 29.19 -26.90 41.76
CA ASN A 13 30.31 -26.32 41.00
C ASN A 13 30.92 -27.29 40.00
N PHE A 14 30.84 -28.59 40.28
CA PHE A 14 31.31 -29.64 39.37
C PHE A 14 30.39 -29.79 38.14
N ALA A 15 29.10 -29.47 38.27
CA ALA A 15 28.14 -29.49 37.16
C ALA A 15 28.47 -28.43 36.11
N LYS A 16 28.98 -28.88 34.94
CA LYS A 16 29.35 -28.03 33.80
C LYS A 16 28.11 -27.38 33.16
N ASP A 17 27.07 -28.18 32.95
CA ASP A 17 25.87 -27.76 32.23
C ASP A 17 24.94 -26.88 33.07
N LYS A 18 24.28 -25.93 32.39
CA LYS A 18 23.33 -25.01 33.04
C LYS A 18 22.08 -25.74 33.53
N GLU A 19 21.66 -26.78 32.83
CA GLU A 19 20.45 -27.55 33.15
C GLU A 19 20.64 -28.32 34.46
N SER A 20 21.75 -29.04 34.61
CA SER A 20 22.08 -29.76 35.84
C SER A 20 22.21 -28.82 37.04
N ARG A 21 22.84 -27.65 36.88
CA ARG A 21 22.88 -26.62 37.95
C ARG A 21 21.51 -26.07 38.31
N ASN A 22 20.59 -25.97 37.35
CA ASN A 22 19.23 -25.52 37.59
C ASN A 22 18.44 -26.54 38.42
N GLU A 23 18.70 -27.85 38.33
CA GLU A 23 18.03 -28.85 39.18
C GLU A 23 18.32 -28.63 40.66
N PHE A 24 19.58 -28.37 41.04
CA PHE A 24 19.94 -28.00 42.42
C PHE A 24 19.20 -26.74 42.89
N ARG A 25 19.05 -25.76 41.99
CA ARG A 25 18.33 -24.50 42.28
C ARG A 25 16.82 -24.70 42.37
N LYS A 26 16.23 -25.62 41.58
CA LYS A 26 14.82 -26.01 41.66
C LYS A 26 14.54 -26.77 42.96
N PHE A 27 15.42 -27.70 43.32
CA PHE A 27 15.34 -28.46 44.58
C PHE A 27 15.45 -27.54 45.81
N MET A 28 16.36 -26.56 45.79
CA MET A 28 16.44 -25.52 46.81
C MET A 28 15.13 -24.72 46.94
N GLY A 29 14.47 -24.41 45.81
CA GLY A 29 13.19 -23.69 45.83
C GLY A 29 12.02 -24.52 46.38
N GLN A 30 12.04 -25.84 46.17
CA GLN A 30 11.02 -26.75 46.70
C GLN A 30 11.22 -27.07 48.19
N TYR A 31 12.46 -27.05 48.68
CA TYR A 31 12.81 -27.47 50.03
C TYR A 31 13.79 -26.50 50.73
N PRO A 32 13.43 -25.23 50.95
CA PRO A 32 14.35 -24.19 51.40
C PRO A 32 15.06 -24.47 52.74
N ASP A 33 14.44 -25.22 53.65
CA ASP A 33 14.97 -25.47 55.01
C ASP A 33 15.58 -26.87 55.20
N ARG A 34 15.61 -27.71 54.16
CA ARG A 34 15.98 -29.12 54.31
C ARG A 34 17.49 -29.36 54.35
N TYR A 35 18.27 -28.43 53.81
CA TYR A 35 19.73 -28.50 53.76
C TYR A 35 20.35 -27.11 53.90
N ASP A 36 21.62 -27.05 54.31
CA ASP A 36 22.38 -25.80 54.30
C ASP A 36 22.90 -25.48 52.88
N TYR A 37 22.07 -24.78 52.11
CA TYR A 37 22.38 -24.40 50.73
C TYR A 37 23.52 -23.38 50.61
N LYS A 38 23.86 -22.67 51.70
CA LYS A 38 25.00 -21.74 51.72
C LYS A 38 26.32 -22.51 51.68
N THR A 39 26.45 -23.59 52.45
CA THR A 39 27.62 -24.47 52.39
C THR A 39 27.69 -25.27 51.09
N ALA A 40 26.56 -25.48 50.41
CA ALA A 40 26.48 -26.05 49.07
C ALA A 40 26.90 -25.08 47.93
N GLN A 41 27.05 -23.78 48.25
CA GLN A 41 27.34 -22.70 47.30
C GLN A 41 26.29 -22.53 46.18
N ILE A 42 25.01 -22.82 46.49
CA ILE A 42 23.91 -22.65 45.53
C ILE A 42 23.39 -21.20 45.66
N PRO A 43 23.56 -20.31 44.64
CA PRO A 43 23.42 -18.86 44.82
C PRO A 43 21.98 -18.35 45.00
N SER A 44 20.98 -19.01 44.42
CA SER A 44 19.57 -18.62 44.51
C SER A 44 18.68 -19.76 44.05
N ALA A 45 17.57 -19.98 44.76
CA ALA A 45 16.50 -20.84 44.28
C ALA A 45 16.03 -20.40 42.89
N LEU A 46 15.77 -21.36 42.02
CA LEU A 46 15.13 -21.14 40.74
C LEU A 46 13.70 -21.66 40.89
N THR A 47 12.78 -20.77 41.22
CA THR A 47 11.36 -21.15 41.33
C THR A 47 10.79 -21.37 39.94
N ASN A 48 9.89 -22.36 39.81
CA ASN A 48 9.21 -22.63 38.55
C ASN A 48 8.45 -21.40 38.03
N ASP A 49 7.92 -20.57 38.93
CA ASP A 49 7.23 -19.32 38.61
C ASP A 49 8.14 -18.30 37.90
N MET A 50 9.39 -18.14 38.34
CA MET A 50 10.34 -17.25 37.65
C MET A 50 10.73 -17.76 36.26
N GLU A 51 10.78 -19.08 36.04
CA GLU A 51 11.05 -19.64 34.71
C GLU A 51 9.86 -19.40 33.77
N LEU A 52 8.64 -19.57 34.27
CA LEU A 52 7.41 -19.35 33.53
C LEU A 52 7.26 -17.88 33.13
N GLU A 53 7.48 -16.95 34.07
CA GLU A 53 7.37 -15.51 33.83
C GLU A 53 8.41 -15.03 32.80
N ARG A 54 9.65 -15.55 32.87
CA ARG A 54 10.67 -15.25 31.86
C ARG A 54 10.28 -15.75 30.47
N LYS A 55 9.72 -16.97 30.38
CA LYS A 55 9.24 -17.53 29.10
C LYS A 55 8.06 -16.71 28.56
N GLN A 56 7.12 -16.31 29.41
CA GLN A 56 5.99 -15.46 29.03
C GLN A 56 6.45 -14.09 28.52
N LYS A 57 7.32 -13.40 29.26
CA LYS A 57 7.91 -12.11 28.84
C LYS A 57 8.68 -12.23 27.53
N ALA A 58 9.45 -13.30 27.33
CA ALA A 58 10.17 -13.54 26.08
C ALA A 58 9.21 -13.82 24.90
N ALA A 59 8.16 -14.62 25.13
CA ALA A 59 7.14 -14.90 24.12
C ALA A 59 6.36 -13.65 23.71
N GLU A 60 5.99 -12.81 24.70
CA GLU A 60 5.31 -11.55 24.46
C GLU A 60 6.18 -10.57 23.67
N LYS A 61 7.44 -10.38 24.08
CA LYS A 61 8.40 -9.56 23.33
C LYS A 61 8.59 -10.05 21.90
N LYS A 62 8.68 -11.37 21.68
CA LYS A 62 8.80 -11.96 20.34
C LYS A 62 7.53 -11.72 19.51
N LYS A 63 6.34 -11.81 20.12
CA LYS A 63 5.07 -11.52 19.46
C LYS A 63 4.98 -10.05 19.05
N GLN A 64 5.36 -9.12 19.94
CA GLN A 64 5.40 -7.68 19.65
C GLN A 64 6.39 -7.36 18.52
N GLN A 65 7.61 -7.90 18.56
CA GLN A 65 8.59 -7.71 17.49
C GLN A 65 8.11 -8.25 16.14
N LYS A 66 7.44 -9.42 16.12
CA LYS A 66 6.88 -9.98 14.88
C LYS A 66 5.80 -9.08 14.29
N LYS A 67 4.89 -8.55 15.13
CA LYS A 67 3.85 -7.60 14.70
C LYS A 67 4.46 -6.32 14.12
N ALA A 68 5.38 -5.69 14.83
CA ALA A 68 6.04 -4.46 14.36
C ALA A 68 6.79 -4.67 13.03
N LYS A 69 7.46 -5.83 12.85
CA LYS A 69 8.12 -6.17 11.58
C LYS A 69 7.11 -6.37 10.44
N GLN A 70 5.97 -6.99 10.72
CA GLN A 70 4.92 -7.21 9.73
C GLN A 70 4.27 -5.89 9.29
N GLU A 71 3.98 -4.99 10.22
CA GLU A 71 3.43 -3.66 9.93
C GLU A 71 4.37 -2.84 9.07
N ARG A 72 5.66 -2.74 9.44
CA ARG A 72 6.68 -2.05 8.63
C ARG A 72 6.82 -2.63 7.22
N LEU A 73 6.73 -3.95 7.07
CA LEU A 73 6.80 -4.60 5.77
C LEU A 73 5.56 -4.30 4.92
N LYS A 74 4.37 -4.24 5.54
CA LYS A 74 3.12 -3.89 4.86
C LYS A 74 3.16 -2.44 4.36
N GLU A 75 3.53 -1.50 5.24
CA GLU A 75 3.67 -0.08 4.90
C GLU A 75 4.67 0.14 3.75
N ARG A 76 5.82 -0.56 3.78
CA ARG A 76 6.81 -0.47 2.69
C ARG A 76 6.23 -0.98 1.36
N ARG A 77 5.52 -2.11 1.37
CA ARG A 77 4.89 -2.68 0.17
C ARG A 77 3.82 -1.75 -0.42
N GLU A 78 3.00 -1.15 0.43
CA GLU A 78 1.98 -0.19 0.00
C GLU A 78 2.63 1.06 -0.60
N GLY A 79 3.69 1.59 0.04
CA GLY A 79 4.47 2.71 -0.50
C GLY A 79 5.14 2.40 -1.85
N ASP A 80 5.72 1.21 -2.00
CA ASP A 80 6.34 0.77 -3.24
C ASP A 80 5.29 0.58 -4.36
N ALA A 81 4.11 0.03 -4.05
CA ALA A 81 3.03 -0.16 -5.01
C ALA A 81 2.45 1.16 -5.53
N VAL A 82 2.31 2.18 -4.67
CA VAL A 82 1.86 3.52 -5.08
C VAL A 82 2.86 4.16 -6.04
N LYS A 83 4.17 4.08 -5.74
CA LYS A 83 5.23 4.60 -6.61
C LYS A 83 5.25 3.91 -7.97
N GLU A 84 5.12 2.58 -7.99
CA GLU A 84 5.07 1.81 -9.24
C GLU A 84 3.85 2.18 -10.10
N ALA A 85 2.69 2.38 -9.47
CA ALA A 85 1.47 2.81 -10.16
C ALA A 85 1.65 4.21 -10.80
N GLU A 86 2.21 5.17 -10.05
CA GLU A 86 2.49 6.52 -10.54
C GLU A 86 3.51 6.50 -11.69
N GLU A 87 4.60 5.72 -11.57
CA GLU A 87 5.58 5.57 -12.65
C GLU A 87 4.96 4.94 -13.91
N LYS A 88 4.08 3.96 -13.73
CA LYS A 88 3.37 3.31 -14.85
C LYS A 88 2.42 4.29 -15.54
N GLU A 89 1.70 5.11 -14.77
CA GLU A 89 0.84 6.15 -15.33
C GLU A 89 1.66 7.23 -16.05
N LYS A 90 2.76 7.68 -15.46
CA LYS A 90 3.70 8.62 -16.09
C LYS A 90 4.26 8.07 -17.39
N LYS A 91 4.68 6.81 -17.42
CA LYS A 91 5.14 6.14 -18.65
C LYS A 91 4.03 6.05 -19.69
N ARG A 92 2.80 5.70 -19.28
CA ARG A 92 1.64 5.66 -20.18
C ARG A 92 1.34 7.03 -20.77
N PHE A 93 1.42 8.10 -19.98
CA PHE A 93 1.22 9.46 -20.44
C PHE A 93 2.32 9.91 -21.42
N LEU A 94 3.59 9.63 -21.10
CA LEU A 94 4.72 9.95 -21.99
C LEU A 94 4.72 9.12 -23.27
N ALA A 95 4.14 7.92 -23.26
CA ALA A 95 4.00 7.05 -24.43
C ALA A 95 2.86 7.47 -25.37
N LEU A 96 1.96 8.38 -24.95
CA LEU A 96 0.96 8.97 -25.85
C LEU A 96 1.67 9.79 -26.92
N SER A 97 1.27 9.60 -28.17
CA SER A 97 1.78 10.40 -29.28
C SER A 97 1.41 11.88 -29.09
N ASP A 98 2.25 12.79 -29.59
CA ASP A 98 1.94 14.23 -29.63
C ASP A 98 0.57 14.53 -30.26
N ARG A 99 0.12 13.68 -31.20
CA ARG A 99 -1.22 13.76 -31.80
C ARG A 99 -2.33 13.45 -30.80
N GLU A 100 -2.15 12.43 -29.97
CA GLU A 100 -3.13 12.00 -28.96
C GLU A 100 -3.19 12.98 -27.79
N ASN A 101 -2.03 13.46 -27.33
CA ASN A 101 -1.95 14.50 -26.31
C ASN A 101 -2.62 15.81 -26.77
N ARG A 102 -2.47 16.19 -28.05
CA ARG A 102 -3.13 17.36 -28.63
C ARG A 102 -4.65 17.17 -28.76
N ALA A 103 -5.10 15.98 -29.14
CA ALA A 103 -6.53 15.66 -29.19
C ALA A 103 -7.19 15.74 -27.81
N LEU A 104 -6.58 15.15 -26.79
CA LEU A 104 -7.06 15.21 -25.40
C LEU A 104 -7.10 16.65 -24.85
N ALA A 105 -6.11 17.49 -25.20
CA ALA A 105 -6.12 18.90 -24.83
C ALA A 105 -7.25 19.68 -25.52
N ALA A 106 -7.59 19.35 -26.77
CA ALA A 106 -8.72 19.93 -27.48
C ALA A 106 -10.06 19.50 -26.87
N GLU A 107 -10.21 18.23 -26.50
CA GLU A 107 -11.41 17.70 -25.82
C GLU A 107 -11.63 18.36 -24.44
N LYS A 108 -10.57 18.49 -23.63
CA LYS A 108 -10.64 19.19 -22.33
C LYS A 108 -11.03 20.66 -22.49
N ARG A 109 -10.52 21.34 -23.52
CA ARG A 109 -10.92 22.73 -23.83
C ARG A 109 -12.38 22.79 -24.23
N LEU A 110 -12.86 21.86 -25.05
CA LEU A 110 -14.28 21.77 -25.45
C LEU A 110 -15.19 21.55 -24.25
N LEU A 111 -14.88 20.59 -23.37
CA LEU A 111 -15.66 20.32 -22.15
C LEU A 111 -15.71 21.55 -21.23
N LYS A 112 -14.57 22.20 -20.99
CA LYS A 112 -14.51 23.41 -20.17
C LYS A 112 -15.34 24.56 -20.74
N ASN A 113 -15.30 24.76 -22.06
CA ASN A 113 -16.14 25.76 -22.73
C ASN A 113 -17.64 25.43 -22.60
N LEU A 114 -18.00 24.14 -22.63
CA LEU A 114 -19.38 23.66 -22.45
C LEU A 114 -19.89 23.94 -21.03
N GLU A 115 -19.04 23.74 -20.02
CA GLU A 115 -19.33 24.03 -18.61
C GLU A 115 -19.46 25.53 -18.34
N GLU A 116 -18.59 26.36 -18.92
CA GLU A 116 -18.53 27.81 -18.66
C GLU A 116 -19.64 28.60 -19.37
N THR A 117 -20.10 28.15 -20.54
CA THR A 117 -21.09 28.91 -21.33
C THR A 117 -22.54 28.51 -21.07
N GLY A 118 -22.79 27.40 -20.36
CA GLY A 118 -24.14 26.86 -20.13
C GLY A 118 -24.89 26.49 -21.42
N GLN A 119 -24.23 26.57 -22.59
CA GLN A 119 -24.76 26.22 -23.89
C GLN A 119 -24.26 24.82 -24.25
N ASN A 120 -25.18 23.86 -24.14
CA ASN A 120 -24.87 22.44 -24.19
C ASN A 120 -24.71 21.88 -25.61
N THR A 121 -24.53 22.71 -26.63
CA THR A 121 -24.46 22.22 -28.01
C THR A 121 -23.30 22.85 -28.76
N PRO A 122 -22.18 22.12 -28.98
CA PRO A 122 -21.26 22.49 -30.04
C PRO A 122 -22.03 22.65 -31.37
N VAL A 123 -21.64 23.64 -32.18
CA VAL A 123 -22.22 23.85 -33.51
C VAL A 123 -21.89 22.63 -34.39
N MET A 124 -22.81 21.67 -34.43
CA MET A 124 -22.63 20.37 -35.08
C MET A 124 -22.82 20.45 -36.60
N SER A 125 -23.53 21.47 -37.09
CA SER A 125 -23.80 21.64 -38.51
C SER A 125 -23.92 23.11 -38.90
N ARG A 126 -23.22 23.50 -39.97
CA ARG A 126 -23.29 24.84 -40.57
C ARG A 126 -23.76 24.75 -42.01
N CYS A 127 -24.50 25.76 -42.45
CA CYS A 127 -24.95 25.84 -43.84
C CYS A 127 -23.75 25.92 -44.78
N PHE A 128 -23.73 25.08 -45.81
CA PHE A 128 -22.66 25.08 -46.81
C PHE A 128 -22.56 26.39 -47.60
N GLN A 129 -23.67 27.11 -47.82
CA GLN A 129 -23.69 28.35 -48.59
C GLN A 129 -23.37 29.61 -47.76
N CYS A 130 -23.90 29.73 -46.55
CA CYS A 130 -23.80 30.97 -45.75
C CYS A 130 -23.12 30.80 -44.38
N GLY A 131 -22.71 29.59 -44.01
CA GLY A 131 -22.02 29.31 -42.75
C GLY A 131 -22.86 29.45 -41.48
N SER A 132 -24.15 29.77 -41.59
CA SER A 132 -25.06 29.93 -40.43
C SER A 132 -25.20 28.62 -39.65
N ASP A 133 -25.31 28.71 -38.33
CA ASP A 133 -25.60 27.56 -37.47
C ASP A 133 -26.97 26.94 -37.81
N MET A 134 -26.95 25.63 -38.03
CA MET A 134 -28.13 24.80 -38.31
C MET A 134 -28.38 23.76 -37.20
N THR A 135 -27.68 23.85 -36.08
CA THR A 135 -27.87 22.97 -34.93
C THR A 135 -29.33 23.03 -34.49
N GLY A 136 -30.00 21.88 -34.43
CA GLY A 136 -31.43 21.76 -34.09
C GLY A 136 -32.42 22.07 -35.23
N LYS A 137 -31.97 22.39 -36.45
CA LYS A 137 -32.83 22.57 -37.63
C LYS A 137 -32.75 21.34 -38.55
N VAL A 138 -33.84 20.99 -39.24
CA VAL A 138 -33.82 20.00 -40.33
C VAL A 138 -33.21 20.66 -41.58
N PRO A 139 -32.00 20.29 -42.01
CA PRO A 139 -31.36 20.93 -43.16
C PRO A 139 -31.99 20.47 -44.47
N PHE A 140 -31.93 21.33 -45.48
CA PHE A 140 -32.19 20.93 -46.86
C PHE A 140 -30.93 20.28 -47.43
N GLU A 141 -31.07 19.11 -48.05
CA GLU A 141 -29.95 18.35 -48.61
C GLU A 141 -30.01 18.33 -50.13
N TYR A 142 -28.86 18.56 -50.78
CA TYR A 142 -28.70 18.43 -52.22
C TYR A 142 -27.28 17.96 -52.53
N SER A 143 -27.15 16.81 -53.18
CA SER A 143 -25.89 16.05 -53.22
C SER A 143 -25.38 15.84 -51.78
N ASP A 144 -24.07 15.96 -51.54
CA ASP A 144 -23.46 15.79 -50.21
C ASP A 144 -23.46 17.09 -49.36
N PHE A 145 -24.24 18.11 -49.74
CA PHE A 145 -24.24 19.43 -49.09
C PHE A 145 -25.55 19.73 -48.34
N LYS A 146 -25.44 20.38 -47.17
CA LYS A 146 -26.56 20.74 -46.29
C LYS A 146 -26.76 22.26 -46.21
N PHE A 147 -28.02 22.70 -46.25
CA PHE A 147 -28.40 24.11 -46.33
C PHE A 147 -29.44 24.52 -45.29
N CYS A 148 -29.34 25.74 -44.77
CA CYS A 148 -30.25 26.23 -43.72
C CYS A 148 -31.62 26.65 -44.27
N SER A 149 -31.70 26.86 -45.58
CA SER A 149 -32.92 27.32 -46.25
C SER A 149 -32.92 26.97 -47.74
N PRO A 150 -34.10 26.96 -48.40
CA PRO A 150 -34.20 26.77 -49.84
C PRO A 150 -33.47 27.86 -50.65
N LYS A 151 -33.34 29.08 -50.10
CA LYS A 151 -32.59 30.17 -50.74
C LYS A 151 -31.11 29.79 -50.90
N CYS A 152 -30.50 29.26 -49.84
CA CYS A 152 -29.11 28.84 -49.83
C CYS A 152 -28.87 27.65 -50.77
N LEU A 153 -29.79 26.69 -50.82
CA LEU A 153 -29.74 25.58 -51.77
C LEU A 153 -29.86 26.06 -53.22
N LYS A 154 -30.79 26.98 -53.50
CA LYS A 154 -30.97 27.54 -54.86
C LYS A 154 -29.73 28.30 -55.33
N GLN A 155 -29.13 29.13 -54.47
CA GLN A 155 -27.91 29.86 -54.78
C GLN A 155 -26.74 28.92 -55.09
N HIS A 156 -26.56 27.87 -54.30
CA HIS A 156 -25.52 26.87 -54.55
C HIS A 156 -25.68 26.18 -55.92
N ARG A 157 -26.91 25.81 -56.28
CA ARG A 157 -27.22 25.21 -57.60
C ARG A 157 -26.96 26.18 -58.76
N MET A 158 -27.14 27.47 -58.55
CA MET A 158 -26.88 28.51 -59.55
C MET A 158 -25.38 28.79 -59.76
N VAL A 159 -24.55 28.59 -58.74
CA VAL A 159 -23.10 28.84 -58.81
C VAL A 159 -22.32 27.61 -59.30
N LYS A 160 -22.87 26.39 -59.15
CA LYS A 160 -22.25 25.13 -59.59
C LYS A 160 -22.78 24.60 -60.95
N THR A 161 -23.23 25.49 -61.83
CA THR A 161 -23.32 25.21 -63.27
C THR A 161 -22.16 25.91 -63.95
#